data_AF-A0A6B3FMB8-F1
#
_entry.id   AF-A0A6B3FMB8-F1
#
_cell.length_a   1.000
_cell.length_b   1.000
_cell.length_c   1.000
_cell.angle_alpha   90.00
_cell.angle_beta   90.00
_cell.angle_gamma   90.00
#
_symmetry.space_group_name_H-M   'P 1'
#
loop_
_entity.id
_entity.type
_entity.pdbx_description
1 polymer ?
#
loop_
_entity_poly.entity_id
_entity_poly.type
_entity_poly.pdbx_seq_one_letter_code
_entity_poly.pdbx_strand_id
1 'polypeptide(L)' 'AFTVDRTAVYPKDEFPTVEVYRNLDHAGLRLITCGGEYSASDSRYADNVVVYATLTDSRT' A
#
# COMPACT_ATOMS: atom_id res chain seq x y z
N ALA A 1 13.74 11.32 -5.48
CA ALA A 1 13.18 10.94 -4.18
C ALA A 1 11.67 10.83 -4.26
N PHE A 2 11.10 9.85 -3.57
CA PHE A 2 9.66 9.78 -3.29
C PHE A 2 9.43 10.20 -1.84
N THR A 3 8.35 10.94 -1.60
CA THR A 3 7.92 11.33 -0.25
C THR A 3 6.67 10.55 0.11
N VAL A 4 6.63 9.99 1.32
CA VAL A 4 5.43 9.28 1.82
C VAL A 4 4.32 10.29 2.08
N ASP A 5 3.19 10.07 1.43
CA ASP A 5 1.99 10.91 1.57
C ASP A 5 1.14 10.39 2.73
N ARG A 6 0.92 9.07 2.78
CA ARG A 6 0.17 8.38 3.83
C ARG A 6 0.45 6.89 3.89
N THR A 7 0.11 6.30 5.02
CA THR A 7 -0.01 4.86 5.20
C THR A 7 -1.46 4.52 5.50
N ALA A 8 -1.97 3.43 4.92
CA ALA A 8 -3.30 2.91 5.22
C ALA A 8 -3.24 1.41 5.47
N VAL A 9 -4.20 0.90 6.24
CA VAL A 9 -4.39 -0.50 6.53
C VAL A 9 -5.75 -0.90 6.00
N TYR A 10 -5.81 -2.00 5.24
CA TYR A 10 -7.03 -2.53 4.68
C TYR A 10 -7.15 -4.01 5.00
N PRO A 11 -8.30 -4.49 5.50
CA PRO A 11 -8.58 -5.92 5.58
C PRO A 11 -8.37 -6.58 4.22
N LYS A 12 -7.85 -7.81 4.21
CA LYS A 12 -7.58 -8.53 2.95
C LYS A 12 -8.85 -8.84 2.16
N ASP A 13 -9.96 -9.05 2.83
CA ASP A 13 -11.28 -9.32 2.26
C ASP A 13 -12.01 -8.05 1.77
N GLU A 14 -11.59 -6.88 2.25
CA GLU A 14 -12.13 -5.57 1.83
C GLU A 14 -11.06 -4.71 1.12
N PHE A 15 -10.08 -5.35 0.49
CA PHE A 15 -8.95 -4.63 -0.12
C PHE A 15 -9.42 -3.74 -1.29
N PRO A 16 -9.15 -2.42 -1.27
CA PRO A 16 -9.66 -1.50 -2.28
C PRO A 16 -8.79 -1.53 -3.55
N THR A 17 -8.95 -2.58 -4.34
CA THR A 17 -8.15 -2.86 -5.55
C THR A 17 -8.03 -1.66 -6.48
N VAL A 18 -9.13 -0.94 -6.75
CA VAL A 18 -9.11 0.20 -7.68
C VAL A 18 -8.31 1.36 -7.11
N GLU A 19 -8.48 1.70 -5.83
CA GLU A 19 -7.74 2.79 -5.18
C GLU A 19 -6.23 2.53 -5.22
N VAL A 20 -5.83 1.29 -4.92
CA VAL A 20 -4.43 0.89 -4.81
C VAL A 20 -3.76 0.71 -6.18
N TYR A 21 -4.42 0.00 -7.11
CA TYR A 21 -3.81 -0.43 -8.37
C TYR A 21 -4.16 0.42 -9.59
N ARG A 22 -5.07 1.40 -9.49
CA ARG A 22 -5.35 2.27 -10.64
C ARG A 22 -4.09 2.98 -11.13
N ASN A 23 -4.06 3.21 -12.44
CA ASN A 23 -3.11 4.11 -13.07
C ASN A 23 -3.21 5.51 -12.45
N LEU A 24 -2.05 6.15 -12.33
CA LEU A 24 -1.91 7.53 -11.89
C LEU A 24 -1.52 8.39 -13.09
N ASP A 25 -1.92 9.65 -13.05
CA ASP A 25 -1.53 10.71 -13.98
C ASP A 25 -0.17 11.35 -13.61
N HIS A 26 0.48 10.85 -12.56
CA HIS A 26 1.78 11.29 -12.06
C HIS A 26 2.62 10.09 -11.60
N ALA A 27 3.91 10.32 -11.34
CA ALA A 27 4.81 9.32 -10.78
C ALA A 27 4.47 9.06 -9.30
N GLY A 28 3.71 8.01 -9.04
CA GLY A 28 3.41 7.52 -7.70
C GLY A 28 3.95 6.13 -7.44
N LEU A 29 4.26 5.86 -6.17
CA LEU A 29 4.72 4.58 -5.65
C LEU A 29 3.70 4.06 -4.64
N ARG A 30 3.34 2.78 -4.73
CA ARG A 30 2.61 2.06 -3.69
C ARG A 30 3.45 0.88 -3.21
N LEU A 31 3.80 0.86 -1.93
CA LEU A 31 4.40 -0.32 -1.29
C LEU A 31 3.30 -1.06 -0.52
N ILE A 32 3.13 -2.35 -0.76
CA ILE A 32 2.08 -3.18 -0.19
C ILE A 32 2.73 -4.32 0.59
N THR A 33 2.39 -4.48 1.86
CA THR A 33 2.88 -5.57 2.72
C THR A 33 1.76 -6.18 3.55
N CYS A 34 1.99 -7.36 4.13
CA CYS A 34 1.10 -7.92 5.14
C CYS A 34 1.18 -7.14 6.46
N GLY A 35 0.07 -7.04 7.19
CA GLY A 35 0.02 -6.48 8.54
C GLY A 35 -1.26 -6.87 9.29
N GLY A 36 -1.47 -6.27 10.46
CA GLY A 36 -2.56 -6.67 11.36
C GLY A 36 -2.24 -7.93 12.16
N GLU A 37 -3.27 -8.55 12.72
CA GLU A 37 -3.11 -9.77 13.51
C GLU A 37 -2.75 -10.97 12.62
N TYR A 38 -1.86 -11.82 13.13
CA TYR A 38 -1.51 -13.07 12.47
C TYR A 38 -2.48 -14.18 12.91
N SER A 39 -3.22 -14.74 11.95
CA SER A 39 -3.99 -15.96 12.16
C SER A 39 -3.11 -17.19 11.98
N ALA A 40 -2.92 -17.94 13.06
CA ALA A 40 -2.20 -19.21 13.02
C ALA A 40 -2.97 -20.32 12.29
N SER A 41 -4.30 -20.32 12.35
CA SER A 41 -5.14 -21.30 11.63
C SER A 41 -4.98 -21.17 10.12
N ASP A 42 -4.89 -19.93 9.64
CA ASP A 42 -4.83 -19.60 8.22
C ASP A 42 -3.40 -19.34 7.73
N SER A 43 -2.43 -19.37 8.64
CA SER A 43 -1.03 -19.01 8.42
C SER A 43 -0.84 -17.68 7.69
N ARG A 44 -1.65 -16.67 8.03
CA ARG A 44 -1.65 -15.37 7.35
C ARG A 44 -2.00 -14.22 8.28
N TYR A 45 -1.47 -13.06 7.94
CA TYR A 45 -1.91 -11.77 8.46
C TYR A 45 -3.29 -11.38 7.92
N ALA A 46 -4.11 -10.72 8.73
CA ALA A 46 -5.48 -10.32 8.36
C ALA A 46 -5.53 -9.15 7.35
N ASP A 47 -4.54 -8.25 7.39
CA ASP A 47 -4.58 -6.98 6.68
C ASP A 47 -3.43 -6.83 5.66
N ASN A 48 -3.61 -5.86 4.77
CA ASN A 48 -2.54 -5.27 3.99
C ASN A 48 -2.25 -3.85 4.50
N VAL A 49 -0.97 -3.53 4.66
CA VAL A 49 -0.49 -2.18 4.88
C VAL A 49 -0.05 -1.62 3.52
N VAL A 50 -0.56 -0.45 3.16
CA VAL A 50 -0.23 0.24 1.91
C VAL A 50 0.39 1.59 2.24
N VAL A 51 1.63 1.80 1.80
CA VAL A 51 2.30 3.10 1.84
C VAL A 51 2.16 3.77 0.48
N TYR A 52 1.57 4.96 0.47
CA TYR A 52 1.42 5.79 -0.72
C TYR A 52 2.51 6.86 -0.71
N ALA A 53 3.16 7.06 -1.85
CA ALA A 53 4.20 8.07 -1.99
C ALA A 53 4.20 8.70 -3.39
N THR A 54 4.55 9.98 -3.45
CA THR A 54 4.63 10.76 -4.68
C THR A 54 6.08 11.15 -4.97
N LEU A 55 6.48 11.15 -6.24
CA LEU A 55 7.80 11.62 -6.65
C LEU A 55 7.91 13.14 -6.39
N THR A 56 8.87 13.54 -5.56
CA THR A 56 9.11 14.95 -5.20
C THR A 56 10.42 15.50 -5.74
N ASP A 57 11.32 14.62 -6.19
CA ASP A 57 12.59 14.99 -6.80
C ASP A 57 13.02 13.91 -7.80
N SER A 58 13.49 14.30 -8.97
CA SER A 58 14.13 13.39 -9.92
C SER A 58 15.52 13.92 -10.22
N ARG A 59 16.53 13.35 -9.56
CA ARG A 59 17.92 13.61 -9.94
C ARG A 59 18.16 13.04 -11.33
N THR A 60 18.56 13.92 -12.25
CA THR A 60 19.07 13.57 -13.58
C THR A 60 20.52 13.14 -13.49
#